data_AF-A0A2K0T3U1-F1
#
_entry.id   AF-A0A2K0T3U1-F1
#
_cell.length_a   1.000
_cell.length_b   1.000
_cell.length_c   1.000
_cell.angle_alpha   90.00
_cell.angle_beta   90.00
_cell.angle_gamma   90.00
#
_symmetry.space_group_name_H-M   'P 1'
#
loop_
_entity.id
_entity.type
_entity.pdbx_description
1 polymer ?
#
loop_
_entity_poly.entity_id
_entity_poly.type
_entity_poly.pdbx_seq_one_letter_code
_entity_poly.pdbx_strand_id
1 'polypeptide(L)'
;MDCLDEPLLVLSGPTSSEDVTPLNEMASCGFSTATDISPHPVLKAPWRIVAASDKDKSPEAPANLSTPSSASEPKEAKRVSFVLPVKPTEELAEPECWPFGRKSGDAEHRSLTEEELRRLLPSSFRNGIAWVGIPEKRVEHFLTNDLSVNRLMEVFDCFFMLGKNAPPRALSYQKALGLEITVIEKMDMHLLRSKGQILIKPLPKYLLEPKFWEEYLECPEECPYNDMFTAFRRGGQLHNSHRLTELKPCNHSIIWMRALGFAFSYVALVCTKSDFEIAKAKKLIPDDVNFEGWKYFVSRILSDSAGGKILRQIDKRFTYGELDLARLNQVFMIRSPFKWLFQGNEHRELVQSHFFLPPLSIYVAVVLGYRFARIAYTKMKENQPLAVVV
;
A
#
# COMPACT_ATOMS: atom_id res chain seq x y z
N MET A 1 21.18 52.50 2.27
CA MET A 1 21.34 52.14 0.84
C MET A 1 20.52 50.87 0.61
N ASP A 2 19.22 50.86 0.87
CA ASP A 2 18.11 51.65 0.30
C ASP A 2 17.80 51.32 -1.17
N CYS A 3 16.63 50.68 -1.28
CA CYS A 3 15.55 50.87 -2.24
C CYS A 3 15.65 50.24 -3.64
N LEU A 4 14.64 49.42 -3.96
CA LEU A 4 13.51 49.70 -4.90
C LEU A 4 12.97 48.33 -5.40
N ASP A 5 11.82 47.85 -4.91
CA ASP A 5 10.44 48.11 -5.37
C ASP A 5 9.97 47.22 -6.54
N GLU A 6 8.85 46.54 -6.28
CA GLU A 6 7.98 45.73 -7.14
C GLU A 6 7.35 46.52 -8.32
N PRO A 7 6.76 45.86 -9.33
CA PRO A 7 5.29 45.76 -9.30
C PRO A 7 4.67 44.48 -9.91
N LEU A 8 3.76 43.86 -9.15
CA LEU A 8 2.36 43.54 -9.46
C LEU A 8 1.87 43.85 -10.90
N LEU A 9 1.39 42.82 -11.60
CA LEU A 9 0.38 42.96 -12.65
C LEU A 9 -0.79 41.99 -12.46
N VAL A 10 -1.92 42.60 -12.10
CA VAL A 10 -3.29 42.08 -12.10
C VAL A 10 -3.84 42.26 -13.52
N LEU A 11 -4.48 41.23 -14.09
CA LEU A 11 -5.46 41.41 -15.16
C LEU A 11 -6.69 40.54 -14.90
N SER A 12 -7.84 41.20 -14.98
CA SER A 12 -9.17 40.81 -14.56
C SER A 12 -10.08 40.47 -15.75
N GLY A 13 -10.88 39.41 -15.60
CA GLY A 13 -12.24 39.22 -16.17
C GLY A 13 -12.39 39.02 -17.69
N PRO A 14 -13.53 38.44 -18.17
CA PRO A 14 -14.85 38.63 -17.57
C PRO A 14 -15.71 37.38 -17.31
N THR A 15 -16.74 37.69 -16.54
CA THR A 15 -17.98 37.04 -16.08
C THR A 15 -18.86 36.34 -17.13
N SER A 16 -19.47 35.22 -16.73
CA SER A 16 -20.89 34.84 -16.94
C SER A 16 -21.15 33.54 -16.14
N SER A 17 -21.79 33.58 -14.96
CA SER A 17 -23.24 33.39 -14.75
C SER A 17 -23.83 32.18 -15.51
N GLU A 18 -24.15 31.10 -14.81
CA GLU A 18 -25.52 30.56 -14.69
C GLU A 18 -25.53 29.18 -14.01
N ASP A 19 -26.19 29.16 -12.85
CA ASP A 19 -27.18 28.21 -12.38
C ASP A 19 -26.92 26.72 -12.11
N VAL A 20 -27.66 26.33 -11.08
CA VAL A 20 -27.55 25.16 -10.22
C VAL A 20 -28.90 24.43 -10.28
N THR A 21 -28.84 23.08 -10.28
CA THR A 21 -29.89 22.10 -9.91
C THR A 21 -30.99 21.74 -10.95
N PRO A 22 -31.81 20.69 -10.71
CA PRO A 22 -31.50 19.30 -11.07
C PRO A 22 -32.68 18.64 -11.83
N LEU A 23 -32.56 17.40 -12.30
CA LEU A 23 -33.74 16.62 -12.67
C LEU A 23 -33.58 15.16 -12.25
N ASN A 24 -34.49 14.81 -11.35
CA ASN A 24 -34.78 13.50 -10.81
C ASN A 24 -35.82 12.82 -11.73
N GLU A 25 -35.98 11.51 -11.50
CA GLU A 25 -37.17 10.68 -11.82
C GLU A 25 -37.37 10.04 -13.21
N MET A 26 -37.24 8.70 -13.17
CA MET A 26 -38.30 7.71 -13.39
C MET A 26 -38.47 6.99 -14.75
N ALA A 27 -38.77 5.70 -14.54
CA ALA A 27 -39.44 4.69 -15.37
C ALA A 27 -38.59 3.96 -16.43
N SER A 28 -38.31 2.66 -16.29
CA SER A 28 -39.23 1.49 -16.22
C SER A 28 -39.94 1.20 -17.55
N CYS A 29 -39.39 0.24 -18.29
CA CYS A 29 -40.05 -0.79 -19.13
C CYS A 29 -38.88 -1.60 -19.75
N GLY A 30 -38.72 -2.91 -19.57
CA GLY A 30 -39.70 -3.98 -19.51
C GLY A 30 -39.76 -4.66 -20.88
N PHE A 31 -38.88 -5.64 -21.15
CA PHE A 31 -39.20 -6.73 -22.07
C PHE A 31 -38.44 -8.01 -21.72
N SER A 32 -39.23 -9.03 -21.41
CA SER A 32 -38.85 -10.41 -21.17
C SER A 32 -38.91 -11.18 -22.48
N THR A 33 -37.95 -12.06 -22.73
CA THR A 33 -38.22 -13.32 -23.43
C THR A 33 -37.43 -14.43 -22.75
N ALA A 34 -38.18 -15.37 -22.20
CA ALA A 34 -37.70 -16.62 -21.62
C ALA A 34 -37.58 -17.69 -22.70
N THR A 35 -36.61 -18.58 -22.54
CA THR A 35 -36.76 -19.99 -22.94
C THR A 35 -36.00 -20.86 -21.95
N ASP A 36 -36.79 -21.65 -21.23
CA ASP A 36 -36.41 -22.73 -20.32
C ASP A 36 -35.68 -23.87 -21.05
N ILE A 37 -34.59 -24.37 -20.44
CA ILE A 37 -34.29 -25.82 -20.39
C ILE A 37 -33.63 -26.11 -19.02
N SER A 38 -34.23 -27.03 -18.27
CA SER A 38 -33.84 -27.55 -16.94
C SER A 38 -33.10 -28.92 -17.09
N PRO A 39 -32.69 -29.65 -16.02
CA PRO A 39 -31.45 -29.45 -15.25
C PRO A 39 -30.58 -30.73 -15.05
N HIS A 40 -29.43 -30.54 -14.36
CA HIS A 40 -28.56 -31.52 -13.64
C HIS A 40 -27.44 -32.28 -14.43
N PRO A 41 -26.34 -32.75 -13.77
CA PRO A 41 -26.11 -32.87 -12.32
C PRO A 41 -24.79 -32.30 -11.76
N VAL A 42 -24.83 -32.16 -10.44
CA VAL A 42 -23.78 -31.78 -9.50
C VAL A 42 -22.72 -32.88 -9.40
N LEU A 43 -21.45 -32.55 -9.68
CA LEU A 43 -20.29 -33.38 -9.35
C LEU A 43 -19.84 -33.08 -7.91
N LYS A 44 -20.19 -33.98 -6.98
CA LYS A 44 -19.57 -34.05 -5.64
C LYS A 44 -18.45 -35.08 -5.66
N ALA A 45 -17.23 -34.65 -5.38
CA ALA A 45 -16.10 -35.54 -5.14
C ALA A 45 -16.21 -36.22 -3.75
N PRO A 46 -15.64 -37.44 -3.57
CA PRO A 46 -15.88 -38.26 -2.39
C PRO A 46 -14.68 -38.24 -1.44
N TRP A 47 -14.85 -37.71 -0.23
CA TRP A 47 -13.96 -38.05 0.89
C TRP A 47 -14.82 -38.49 2.08
N ARG A 48 -14.85 -39.80 2.30
CA ARG A 48 -15.35 -40.46 3.50
C ARG A 48 -14.30 -40.34 4.60
N ILE A 49 -14.65 -39.75 5.73
CA ILE A 49 -13.92 -39.93 6.98
C ILE A 49 -14.51 -41.18 7.64
N VAL A 50 -13.69 -42.21 7.79
CA VAL A 50 -13.98 -43.43 8.54
C VAL A 50 -13.71 -43.12 10.02
N ALA A 51 -14.77 -43.09 10.83
CA ALA A 51 -14.66 -43.19 12.28
C ALA A 51 -14.77 -44.68 12.65
N ALA A 52 -13.70 -45.24 13.20
CA ALA A 52 -13.70 -46.57 13.79
C ALA A 52 -14.37 -46.50 15.17
N SER A 53 -15.36 -47.37 15.37
CA SER A 53 -16.00 -47.68 16.64
C SER A 53 -15.45 -49.03 17.08
N ASP A 54 -15.02 -49.14 18.34
CA ASP A 54 -14.99 -50.44 19.01
C ASP A 54 -15.60 -50.34 20.41
N LYS A 55 -16.41 -51.35 20.69
CA LYS A 55 -17.31 -51.55 21.82
C LYS A 55 -16.55 -51.92 23.09
N ASP A 56 -17.11 -51.62 24.27
CA ASP A 56 -17.74 -52.68 25.08
C ASP A 56 -18.37 -52.21 26.42
N LYS A 57 -19.48 -52.89 26.72
CA LYS A 57 -20.14 -53.18 28.03
C LYS A 57 -21.08 -52.15 28.70
N SER A 58 -22.36 -52.50 28.54
CA SER A 58 -23.56 -52.27 29.38
C SER A 58 -23.45 -52.92 30.78
N PRO A 59 -24.48 -52.91 31.67
CA PRO A 59 -25.80 -52.24 31.63
C PRO A 59 -26.23 -51.56 32.96
N GLU A 60 -27.29 -50.74 32.93
CA GLU A 60 -28.44 -50.81 33.88
C GLU A 60 -29.51 -49.77 33.48
N ALA A 61 -30.77 -50.21 33.51
CA ALA A 61 -32.01 -49.44 33.31
C ALA A 61 -32.78 -49.39 34.65
N PRO A 62 -34.00 -48.82 34.79
CA PRO A 62 -34.82 -48.07 33.82
C PRO A 62 -35.44 -46.79 34.42
N ALA A 63 -36.21 -46.06 33.60
CA ALA A 63 -37.63 -45.69 33.86
C ALA A 63 -38.04 -44.26 33.44
N ASN A 64 -39.22 -44.23 32.82
CA ASN A 64 -40.23 -43.16 32.82
C ASN A 64 -40.21 -42.09 31.71
N LEU A 65 -41.00 -42.37 30.67
CA LEU A 65 -42.28 -41.71 30.35
C LEU A 65 -42.35 -40.18 30.57
N SER A 66 -42.40 -39.43 29.46
CA SER A 66 -43.48 -38.51 29.06
C SER A 66 -42.97 -37.36 28.18
N THR A 67 -43.54 -37.26 26.97
CA THR A 67 -43.66 -36.00 26.22
C THR A 67 -44.74 -35.13 26.87
N PRO A 68 -44.62 -33.79 26.82
CA PRO A 68 -45.43 -33.08 25.83
C PRO A 68 -44.75 -31.91 25.11
N SER A 69 -45.36 -31.63 23.95
CA SER A 69 -45.26 -30.46 23.08
C SER A 69 -45.21 -29.10 23.80
N SER A 70 -44.30 -28.21 23.36
CA SER A 70 -44.64 -26.81 23.05
C SER A 70 -43.49 -26.09 22.33
N ALA A 71 -43.84 -25.32 21.32
CA ALA A 71 -43.00 -24.51 20.45
C ALA A 71 -42.10 -23.50 21.19
N SER A 72 -40.87 -23.29 20.69
CA SER A 72 -40.17 -21.99 20.70
C SER A 72 -38.95 -22.00 19.77
N GLU A 73 -38.68 -20.81 19.22
CA GLU A 73 -37.78 -20.39 18.14
C GLU A 73 -36.29 -20.79 18.27
N PRO A 74 -35.51 -20.74 17.16
CA PRO A 74 -34.11 -21.17 17.18
C PRO A 74 -33.22 -20.18 17.94
N LYS A 75 -32.57 -20.69 19.00
CA LYS A 75 -31.53 -19.98 19.75
C LYS A 75 -30.32 -19.71 18.86
N GLU A 76 -30.06 -18.43 18.68
CA GLU A 76 -28.87 -17.83 18.08
C GLU A 76 -27.58 -18.37 18.73
N ALA A 77 -26.71 -18.97 17.91
CA ALA A 77 -25.42 -19.48 18.35
C ALA A 77 -24.52 -18.31 18.76
N LYS A 78 -24.40 -18.10 20.07
CA LYS A 78 -23.51 -17.12 20.69
C LYS A 78 -22.07 -17.43 20.30
N ARG A 79 -21.54 -16.69 19.30
CA ARG A 79 -20.14 -16.71 18.91
C ARG A 79 -19.32 -16.13 20.06
N VAL A 80 -18.80 -17.00 20.92
CA VAL A 80 -17.87 -16.60 21.99
C VAL A 80 -16.58 -16.14 21.32
N SER A 81 -16.47 -14.84 21.10
CA SER A 81 -15.20 -14.20 20.78
C SER A 81 -14.44 -14.03 22.09
N PHE A 82 -13.37 -14.80 22.27
CA PHE A 82 -12.37 -14.52 23.29
C PHE A 82 -11.64 -13.24 22.85
N VAL A 83 -12.18 -12.09 23.21
CA VAL A 83 -11.42 -10.84 23.26
C VAL A 83 -10.85 -10.78 24.67
N LEU A 84 -9.59 -11.22 24.81
CA LEU A 84 -8.83 -10.88 26.00
C LEU A 84 -8.71 -9.34 26.05
N PRO A 85 -9.03 -8.70 27.18
CA PRO A 85 -8.77 -7.28 27.34
C PRO A 85 -7.26 -7.08 27.33
N VAL A 86 -6.74 -6.46 26.27
CA VAL A 86 -5.37 -5.96 26.24
C VAL A 86 -5.30 -4.86 27.30
N LYS A 87 -4.66 -5.15 28.43
CA LYS A 87 -4.33 -4.13 29.43
C LYS A 87 -3.45 -3.05 28.76
N PRO A 88 -3.56 -1.78 29.16
CA PRO A 88 -2.64 -0.74 28.71
C PRO A 88 -1.21 -1.22 28.91
N THR A 89 -0.44 -1.18 27.83
CA THR A 89 0.92 -1.68 27.72
C THR A 89 1.78 -1.04 28.81
N GLU A 90 2.32 -1.88 29.70
CA GLU A 90 3.50 -1.55 30.49
C GLU A 90 4.57 -1.07 29.50
N GLU A 91 5.06 0.17 29.64
CA GLU A 91 6.08 0.74 28.75
C GLU A 91 7.24 -0.25 28.60
N LEU A 92 7.38 -0.84 27.41
CA LEU A 92 8.46 -1.77 27.12
C LEU A 92 9.78 -1.00 27.27
N ALA A 93 10.51 -1.30 28.34
CA ALA A 93 11.81 -0.70 28.58
C ALA A 93 12.74 -0.97 27.37
N GLU A 94 13.39 0.09 26.88
CA GLU A 94 14.38 -0.01 25.81
C GLU A 94 15.51 -0.94 26.26
N PRO A 95 15.88 -1.96 25.45
CA PRO A 95 17.00 -2.82 25.82
C PRO A 95 18.30 -1.99 25.77
N GLU A 96 19.21 -2.22 26.71
CA GLU A 96 20.49 -1.49 26.81
C GLU A 96 21.33 -1.55 25.52
N CYS A 97 21.09 -2.57 24.68
CA CYS A 97 21.77 -2.78 23.41
C CYS A 97 21.05 -2.16 22.19
N TRP A 98 20.00 -1.35 22.37
CA TRP A 98 19.33 -0.65 21.27
C TRP A 98 20.21 0.51 20.79
N PRO A 99 20.72 0.48 19.54
CA PRO A 99 21.69 1.48 19.07
C PRO A 99 21.09 2.89 18.89
N PHE A 100 19.76 2.98 18.93
CA PHE A 100 18.96 4.21 18.82
C PHE A 100 18.25 4.54 20.14
N GLY A 101 18.62 3.87 21.24
CA GLY A 101 18.01 4.03 22.56
C GLY A 101 18.79 4.98 23.46
N ARG A 102 18.10 5.64 24.38
CA ARG A 102 18.73 6.59 25.32
C ARG A 102 19.52 5.82 26.39
N LYS A 103 20.70 6.33 26.78
CA LYS A 103 21.29 5.94 28.07
C LYS A 103 20.44 6.56 29.18
N SER A 104 20.14 5.77 30.20
CA SER A 104 19.39 6.16 31.39
C SER A 104 20.07 7.35 32.10
N GLY A 105 19.58 8.57 31.83
CA GLY A 105 20.11 9.82 32.38
C GLY A 105 19.66 11.09 31.66
N ASP A 106 19.41 11.01 30.35
CA ASP A 106 19.05 12.18 29.54
C ASP A 106 17.52 12.33 29.42
N ALA A 107 16.84 12.55 30.53
CA ALA A 107 15.39 12.76 30.57
C ALA A 107 15.02 14.24 30.35
N GLU A 108 15.14 14.73 29.10
CA GLU A 108 14.43 15.95 28.69
C GLU A 108 14.19 15.98 27.17
N HIS A 109 13.15 16.71 26.74
CA HIS A 109 12.68 16.93 25.36
C HIS A 109 13.77 17.61 24.48
N ARG A 110 14.85 16.90 24.18
CA ARG A 110 15.89 17.38 23.27
C ARG A 110 15.56 16.96 21.85
N SER A 111 15.40 17.95 20.99
CA SER A 111 15.23 17.75 19.55
C SER A 111 16.46 17.10 18.91
N LEU A 112 16.28 16.40 17.79
CA LEU A 112 17.40 15.82 17.04
C LEU A 112 18.34 16.94 16.56
N THR A 113 19.62 16.80 16.91
CA THR A 113 20.66 17.71 16.45
C THR A 113 20.96 17.50 14.96
N GLU A 114 21.50 18.52 14.31
CA GLU A 114 21.94 18.39 12.90
C GLU A 114 22.93 17.24 12.71
N GLU A 115 23.83 17.01 13.67
CA GLU A 115 24.78 15.88 13.66
C GLU A 115 24.10 14.51 13.74
N GLU A 116 23.06 14.37 14.55
CA GLU A 116 22.26 13.13 14.64
C GLU A 116 21.51 12.89 13.33
N LEU A 117 20.92 13.93 12.74
CA LEU A 117 20.30 13.85 11.42
C LEU A 117 21.29 13.42 10.34
N ARG A 118 22.54 13.93 10.37
CA ARG A 118 23.61 13.51 9.43
C ARG A 118 23.92 12.02 9.53
N ARG A 119 23.78 11.41 10.71
CA ARG A 119 24.03 9.99 10.93
C ARG A 119 22.86 9.10 10.48
N LEU A 120 21.63 9.63 10.55
CA LEU A 120 20.41 8.90 10.22
C LEU A 120 20.05 8.96 8.73
N LEU A 121 20.33 10.09 8.09
CA LEU A 121 19.95 10.40 6.71
C LEU A 121 21.09 10.07 5.73
N PRO A 122 20.78 9.82 4.44
CA PRO A 122 21.80 9.62 3.42
C PRO A 122 22.58 10.91 3.13
N SER A 123 23.71 10.79 2.43
CA SER A 123 24.57 11.93 2.11
C SER A 123 23.92 12.97 1.19
N SER A 124 23.06 12.53 0.27
CA SER A 124 22.36 13.39 -0.68
C SER A 124 21.09 12.71 -1.18
N PHE A 125 20.17 13.50 -1.72
CA PHE A 125 19.00 13.00 -2.44
C PHE A 125 18.75 13.78 -3.71
N ARG A 126 18.10 13.14 -4.67
CA ARG A 126 17.70 13.75 -5.94
C ARG A 126 16.24 14.13 -5.90
N ASN A 127 15.90 15.28 -6.48
CA ASN A 127 14.53 15.68 -6.75
C ASN A 127 14.40 15.99 -8.25
N GLY A 128 13.89 15.02 -9.01
CA GLY A 128 13.90 15.06 -10.47
C GLY A 128 15.31 15.02 -11.07
N ILE A 129 15.41 15.49 -12.31
CA ILE A 129 16.60 15.28 -13.17
C ILE A 129 17.77 16.21 -12.80
N ALA A 130 17.49 17.42 -12.34
CA ALA A 130 18.49 18.49 -12.26
C ALA A 130 18.91 18.86 -10.82
N TRP A 131 18.18 18.41 -9.79
CA TRP A 131 18.39 18.91 -8.43
C TRP A 131 18.91 17.80 -7.50
N VAL A 132 20.00 18.12 -6.81
CA VAL A 132 20.58 17.32 -5.71
C VAL A 132 20.63 18.19 -4.47
N GLY A 133 20.18 17.65 -3.34
CA GLY A 133 20.13 18.37 -2.07
C GLY A 133 20.67 17.59 -0.90
N ILE A 134 20.91 18.32 0.19
CA ILE A 134 21.31 17.79 1.50
C ILE A 134 20.02 17.45 2.28
N PRO A 135 19.79 16.18 2.68
CA PRO A 135 18.58 15.75 3.36
C PRO A 135 18.31 16.48 4.69
N GLU A 136 19.34 16.67 5.51
CA GLU A 136 19.24 17.27 6.85
C GLU A 136 18.63 18.67 6.83
N LYS A 137 18.87 19.43 5.76
CA LYS A 137 18.35 20.79 5.59
C LYS A 137 16.92 20.82 5.04
N ARG A 138 16.43 19.70 4.49
CA ARG A 138 15.15 19.60 3.77
C ARG A 138 14.49 18.24 4.00
N VAL A 139 14.35 17.85 5.27
CA VAL A 139 13.91 16.52 5.67
C VAL A 139 12.55 16.16 5.07
N GLU A 140 11.57 17.06 5.10
CA GLU A 140 10.23 16.80 4.53
C GLU A 140 10.26 16.52 3.03
N HIS A 141 11.08 17.26 2.27
CA HIS A 141 11.22 17.08 0.82
C HIS A 141 11.95 15.78 0.52
N PHE A 142 12.98 15.46 1.33
CA PHE A 142 13.65 14.17 1.28
C PHE A 142 12.68 13.02 1.51
N LEU A 143 11.89 13.05 2.59
CA LEU A 143 10.93 11.99 2.93
C LEU A 143 9.84 11.82 1.87
N THR A 144 9.32 12.93 1.34
CA THR A 144 8.31 12.90 0.27
C THR A 144 8.84 12.16 -0.97
N ASN A 145 10.11 12.35 -1.30
CA ASN A 145 10.75 11.69 -2.43
C ASN A 145 11.17 10.25 -2.11
N ASP A 146 11.84 10.05 -0.97
CA ASP A 146 12.41 8.76 -0.55
C ASP A 146 11.35 7.69 -0.31
N LEU A 147 10.21 8.08 0.26
CA LEU A 147 9.07 7.18 0.51
C LEU A 147 8.01 7.27 -0.60
N SER A 148 8.32 7.88 -1.75
CA SER A 148 7.35 8.03 -2.84
C SER A 148 6.97 6.69 -3.46
N VAL A 149 5.67 6.41 -3.48
CA VAL A 149 5.07 5.27 -4.19
C VAL A 149 4.08 5.71 -5.28
N ASN A 150 4.10 7.00 -5.62
CA ASN A 150 3.10 7.64 -6.49
C ASN A 150 2.95 6.92 -7.84
N ARG A 151 4.08 6.58 -8.46
CA ARG A 151 4.12 5.87 -9.74
C ARG A 151 3.35 4.55 -9.70
N LEU A 152 3.59 3.75 -8.67
CA LEU A 152 2.91 2.46 -8.51
C LEU A 152 1.42 2.63 -8.22
N MET A 153 1.06 3.66 -7.45
CA MET A 153 -0.32 3.93 -7.08
C MET A 153 -1.19 4.38 -8.27
N GLU A 154 -0.62 4.84 -9.39
CA GLU A 154 -1.36 5.15 -10.64
C GLU A 154 -2.13 3.94 -11.20
N VAL A 155 -1.64 2.73 -10.91
CA VAL A 155 -2.20 1.45 -11.40
C VAL A 155 -2.69 0.58 -10.25
N PHE A 156 -3.00 1.19 -9.10
CA PHE A 156 -3.48 0.50 -7.90
C PHE A 156 -4.73 -0.35 -8.16
N ASP A 157 -5.63 0.13 -9.01
CA ASP A 157 -6.83 -0.60 -9.47
C ASP A 157 -6.51 -1.95 -10.12
N CYS A 158 -5.29 -2.11 -10.66
CA CYS A 158 -4.81 -3.33 -11.29
C CYS A 158 -3.97 -4.22 -10.36
N PHE A 159 -3.72 -3.84 -9.10
CA PHE A 159 -2.82 -4.59 -8.20
C PHE A 159 -3.28 -6.02 -7.91
N PHE A 160 -4.60 -6.27 -7.93
CA PHE A 160 -5.16 -7.62 -7.80
C PHE A 160 -4.65 -8.58 -8.89
N MET A 161 -4.30 -8.05 -10.07
CA MET A 161 -3.62 -8.81 -11.09
C MET A 161 -2.16 -8.98 -10.71
N LEU A 162 -1.46 -7.92 -10.31
CA LEU A 162 -0.02 -7.92 -10.11
C LEU A 162 0.48 -8.81 -8.96
N GLY A 163 -0.31 -9.01 -7.91
CA GLY A 163 0.10 -9.75 -6.72
C GLY A 163 -1.05 -10.11 -5.79
N LYS A 164 -0.72 -10.84 -4.72
CA LYS A 164 -1.69 -11.20 -3.69
C LYS A 164 -1.80 -10.07 -2.66
N ASN A 165 -3.03 -9.83 -2.19
CA ASN A 165 -3.28 -8.96 -1.04
C ASN A 165 -2.90 -9.72 0.25
N ALA A 166 -1.62 -9.77 0.53
CA ALA A 166 -1.02 -10.42 1.69
C ALA A 166 0.34 -9.77 2.00
N PRO A 167 0.78 -9.78 3.27
CA PRO A 167 2.14 -9.37 3.63
C PRO A 167 3.21 -10.14 2.84
N PRO A 168 4.40 -9.57 2.64
CA PRO A 168 5.49 -10.26 1.95
C PRO A 168 5.93 -11.50 2.72
N ARG A 169 6.44 -12.51 1.99
CA ARG A 169 6.93 -13.74 2.61
C ARG A 169 8.33 -13.54 3.18
N ALA A 170 8.64 -14.23 4.28
CA ALA A 170 9.92 -14.14 4.98
C ALA A 170 11.14 -14.41 4.08
N LEU A 171 12.28 -13.81 4.39
CA LEU A 171 13.50 -13.85 3.57
C LEU A 171 14.04 -15.27 3.35
N SER A 172 14.02 -16.12 4.37
CA SER A 172 14.38 -17.54 4.27
C SER A 172 13.52 -18.26 3.25
N TYR A 173 12.22 -17.95 3.20
CA TYR A 173 11.30 -18.49 2.21
C TYR A 173 11.58 -17.96 0.81
N GLN A 174 11.87 -16.66 0.64
CA GLN A 174 12.29 -16.10 -0.66
C GLN A 174 13.52 -16.83 -1.20
N LYS A 175 14.50 -17.09 -0.33
CA LYS A 175 15.71 -17.85 -0.67
C LYS A 175 15.40 -19.30 -1.04
N ALA A 176 14.48 -19.95 -0.32
CA ALA A 176 14.03 -21.31 -0.63
C ALA A 176 13.32 -21.42 -1.98
N LEU A 177 12.67 -20.35 -2.45
CA LEU A 177 12.12 -20.25 -3.80
C LEU A 177 13.19 -20.04 -4.89
N GLY A 178 14.47 -19.98 -4.52
CA GLY A 178 15.57 -19.68 -5.44
C GLY A 178 15.60 -18.23 -5.91
N LEU A 179 14.93 -17.31 -5.18
CA LEU A 179 14.96 -15.90 -5.54
C LEU A 179 16.25 -15.23 -5.05
N GLU A 180 16.90 -14.50 -5.95
CA GLU A 180 17.99 -13.60 -5.58
C GLU A 180 17.44 -12.33 -4.94
N ILE A 181 18.01 -11.93 -3.80
CA ILE A 181 17.64 -10.68 -3.12
C ILE A 181 18.57 -9.57 -3.62
N THR A 182 17.99 -8.61 -4.32
CA THR A 182 18.69 -7.49 -4.95
C THR A 182 18.34 -6.17 -4.25
N VAL A 183 19.36 -5.42 -3.86
CA VAL A 183 19.23 -4.15 -3.13
C VAL A 183 18.89 -3.01 -4.10
N ILE A 184 17.91 -2.17 -3.75
CA ILE A 184 17.50 -0.99 -4.54
C ILE A 184 17.08 0.17 -3.62
N GLU A 185 17.43 1.42 -3.89
CA GLU A 185 17.04 2.54 -2.99
C GLU A 185 15.64 3.11 -3.27
N LYS A 186 15.04 2.79 -4.42
CA LYS A 186 13.73 3.32 -4.81
C LYS A 186 12.59 2.60 -4.10
N MET A 187 11.74 3.37 -3.42
CA MET A 187 10.63 2.83 -2.63
C MET A 187 9.55 2.17 -3.47
N ASP A 188 9.30 2.71 -4.65
CA ASP A 188 8.31 2.18 -5.57
C ASP A 188 8.76 0.85 -6.22
N MET A 189 10.04 0.49 -6.11
CA MET A 189 10.59 -0.81 -6.52
C MET A 189 10.70 -1.82 -5.37
N HIS A 190 10.46 -1.40 -4.13
CA HIS A 190 10.49 -2.27 -2.96
C HIS A 190 9.44 -3.40 -3.13
N LEU A 191 9.86 -4.65 -2.98
CA LEU A 191 9.08 -5.89 -3.12
C LEU A 191 8.54 -6.18 -4.53
N LEU A 192 9.19 -5.64 -5.56
CA LEU A 192 8.93 -6.05 -6.93
C LEU A 192 9.73 -7.31 -7.27
N ARG A 193 9.05 -8.33 -7.80
CA ARG A 193 9.65 -9.57 -8.29
C ARG A 193 9.89 -9.48 -9.79
N SER A 194 11.07 -9.87 -10.23
CA SER A 194 11.45 -9.86 -11.64
C SER A 194 12.40 -11.01 -11.91
N LYS A 195 12.16 -11.84 -12.95
CA LYS A 195 13.13 -12.82 -13.49
C LYS A 195 13.99 -13.57 -12.43
N GLY A 196 13.36 -14.16 -11.41
CA GLY A 196 14.09 -14.92 -10.39
C GLY A 196 14.78 -14.08 -9.30
N GLN A 197 14.53 -12.78 -9.23
CA GLN A 197 14.97 -11.91 -8.14
C GLN A 197 13.80 -11.17 -7.50
N ILE A 198 14.01 -10.70 -6.27
CA ILE A 198 13.16 -9.76 -5.55
C ILE A 198 13.96 -8.52 -5.21
N LEU A 199 13.41 -7.36 -5.57
CA LEU A 199 14.02 -6.07 -5.31
C LEU A 199 13.60 -5.59 -3.91
N ILE A 200 14.55 -5.29 -3.05
CA ILE A 200 14.29 -4.87 -1.67
C ILE A 200 15.09 -3.62 -1.33
N LYS A 201 14.38 -2.57 -0.94
CA LYS A 201 14.96 -1.37 -0.32
C LYS A 201 15.48 -1.63 1.08
N PRO A 202 16.76 -1.33 1.42
CA PRO A 202 17.29 -1.43 2.77
C PRO A 202 16.46 -0.61 3.76
N LEU A 203 16.30 -1.11 4.98
CA LEU A 203 15.59 -0.39 6.03
C LEU A 203 16.44 0.79 6.50
N PRO A 204 16.01 2.04 6.27
CA PRO A 204 16.81 3.20 6.63
C PRO A 204 16.82 3.42 8.14
N LYS A 205 17.94 3.94 8.65
CA LYS A 205 18.17 4.17 10.09
C LYS A 205 17.15 5.11 10.71
N TYR A 206 16.74 6.14 9.99
CA TYR A 206 15.75 7.11 10.49
C TYR A 206 14.39 6.48 10.83
N LEU A 207 14.02 5.33 10.25
CA LEU A 207 12.78 4.63 10.65
C LEU A 207 12.94 3.80 11.93
N LEU A 208 14.17 3.50 12.34
CA LEU A 208 14.45 2.79 13.59
C LEU A 208 14.46 3.77 14.77
N GLU A 209 14.89 5.01 14.56
CA GLU A 209 14.97 6.08 15.55
C GLU A 209 13.57 6.59 15.97
N PRO A 210 13.10 6.35 17.22
CA PRO A 210 11.77 6.80 17.65
C PRO A 210 11.58 8.32 17.58
N LYS A 211 12.59 9.11 17.98
CA LYS A 211 12.49 10.58 17.93
C LYS A 211 12.25 11.11 16.53
N PHE A 212 12.78 10.42 15.51
CA PHE A 212 12.56 10.82 14.12
C PHE A 212 11.08 10.70 13.73
N TRP A 213 10.36 9.74 14.29
CA TRP A 213 8.92 9.63 14.08
C TRP A 213 8.20 10.83 14.69
N GLU A 214 8.51 11.14 15.94
CA GLU A 214 7.91 12.24 16.70
C GLU A 214 8.15 13.61 16.04
N GLU A 215 9.35 13.86 15.51
CA GLU A 215 9.70 15.17 14.95
C GLU A 215 9.35 15.35 13.46
N TYR A 216 9.45 14.29 12.65
CA TYR A 216 9.40 14.43 11.18
C TYR A 216 8.29 13.61 10.50
N LEU A 217 7.70 12.62 11.19
CA LEU A 217 6.62 11.80 10.62
C LEU A 217 5.26 12.12 11.24
N GLU A 218 5.22 12.64 12.47
CA GLU A 218 4.00 13.13 13.07
C GLU A 218 3.42 14.34 12.32
N CYS A 219 2.13 14.53 12.50
CA CYS A 219 1.45 15.72 11.99
C CYS A 219 1.73 16.88 12.95
N PRO A 220 2.18 18.05 12.48
CA PRO A 220 2.43 19.20 13.36
C PRO A 220 1.11 19.69 13.99
N GLU A 221 1.18 20.29 15.17
CA GLU A 221 0.01 20.77 15.92
C GLU A 221 -0.75 21.86 15.16
N GLU A 222 -0.05 22.67 14.38
CA GLU A 222 -0.63 23.72 13.54
C GLU A 222 -1.37 23.18 12.32
N CYS A 223 -1.27 21.88 12.03
CA CYS A 223 -1.95 21.28 10.89
C CYS A 223 -3.45 21.13 11.16
N PRO A 224 -4.35 21.66 10.31
CA PRO A 224 -5.80 21.48 10.45
C PRO A 224 -6.26 20.01 10.41
N TYR A 225 -5.41 19.11 9.90
CA TYR A 225 -5.68 17.68 9.82
C TYR A 225 -5.22 16.90 11.06
N ASN A 226 -4.52 17.52 12.02
CA ASN A 226 -3.90 16.84 13.16
C ASN A 226 -4.92 16.06 14.01
N ASP A 227 -5.99 16.72 14.45
CA ASP A 227 -7.02 16.10 15.29
C ASP A 227 -7.66 14.89 14.60
N MET A 228 -7.93 15.00 13.30
CA MET A 228 -8.47 13.90 12.50
C MET A 228 -7.44 12.78 12.34
N PHE A 229 -6.17 13.12 12.10
CA PHE A 229 -5.08 12.17 11.97
C PHE A 229 -4.89 11.35 13.25
N THR A 230 -4.84 12.00 14.41
CA THR A 230 -4.70 11.33 15.71
C THR A 230 -5.91 10.47 16.02
N ALA A 231 -7.13 10.95 15.75
CA ALA A 231 -8.36 10.17 15.90
C ALA A 231 -8.38 8.93 15.00
N PHE A 232 -8.06 9.08 13.71
CA PHE A 232 -8.02 7.96 12.76
C PHE A 232 -6.95 6.93 13.09
N ARG A 233 -5.80 7.35 13.61
CA ARG A 233 -4.73 6.45 14.06
C ARG A 233 -5.19 5.63 15.26
N ARG A 234 -5.71 6.27 16.30
CA ARG A 234 -6.28 5.60 17.50
C ARG A 234 -7.41 4.65 17.14
N GLY A 235 -8.23 4.99 16.14
CA GLY A 235 -9.32 4.15 15.64
C GLY A 235 -8.91 3.05 14.66
N GLY A 236 -7.67 3.05 14.15
CA GLY A 236 -7.22 2.14 13.10
C GLY A 236 -7.99 2.30 11.77
N GLN A 237 -8.26 3.54 11.37
CA GLN A 237 -9.11 3.91 10.23
C GLN A 237 -8.40 4.78 9.18
N LEU A 238 -7.11 5.04 9.35
CA LEU A 238 -6.35 5.99 8.54
C LEU A 238 -6.38 5.69 7.03
N HIS A 239 -6.32 4.42 6.64
CA HIS A 239 -6.41 3.96 5.25
C HIS A 239 -7.72 4.38 4.54
N ASN A 240 -8.80 4.54 5.30
CA ASN A 240 -10.12 4.92 4.81
C ASN A 240 -10.50 6.35 5.18
N SER A 241 -9.56 7.17 5.65
CA SER A 241 -9.83 8.53 6.11
C SER A 241 -10.59 9.38 5.10
N HIS A 242 -10.21 9.30 3.82
CA HIS A 242 -10.89 9.98 2.70
C HIS A 242 -12.38 9.65 2.52
N ARG A 243 -12.89 8.56 3.11
CA ARG A 243 -14.32 8.21 3.09
C ARG A 243 -15.07 8.73 4.31
N LEU A 244 -14.35 9.11 5.35
CA LEU A 244 -14.87 9.51 6.65
C LEU A 244 -14.85 11.02 6.84
N THR A 245 -14.05 11.74 6.05
CA THR A 245 -13.97 13.19 6.05
C THR A 245 -13.80 13.73 4.64
N GLU A 246 -14.37 14.90 4.38
CA GLU A 246 -14.16 15.67 3.15
C GLU A 246 -12.79 16.38 3.15
N LEU A 247 -12.13 16.48 4.32
CA LEU A 247 -10.84 17.13 4.45
C LEU A 247 -9.74 16.30 3.78
N LYS A 248 -8.97 16.95 2.89
CA LYS A 248 -7.86 16.30 2.20
C LYS A 248 -6.76 15.91 3.21
N PRO A 249 -6.22 14.67 3.15
CA PRO A 249 -5.10 14.25 4.00
C PRO A 249 -3.88 15.16 3.82
N CYS A 250 -3.25 15.53 4.93
CA CYS A 250 -1.99 16.30 4.90
C CYS A 250 -0.82 15.43 4.42
N ASN A 251 0.26 16.07 3.95
CA ASN A 251 1.44 15.35 3.46
C ASN A 251 2.08 14.47 4.56
N HIS A 252 2.17 14.97 5.80
CA HIS A 252 2.68 14.22 6.95
C HIS A 252 1.92 12.91 7.16
N SER A 253 0.59 12.93 7.10
CA SER A 253 -0.22 11.71 7.23
C SER A 253 0.08 10.67 6.13
N ILE A 254 0.33 11.12 4.90
CA ILE A 254 0.67 10.25 3.77
C ILE A 254 2.06 9.64 3.95
N ILE A 255 3.04 10.46 4.35
CA ILE A 255 4.41 10.02 4.62
C ILE A 255 4.40 9.01 5.77
N TRP A 256 3.67 9.29 6.85
CA TRP A 256 3.53 8.40 8.00
C TRP A 256 2.95 7.04 7.60
N MET A 257 1.86 7.01 6.82
CA MET A 257 1.25 5.76 6.32
C MET A 257 2.24 4.92 5.49
N ARG A 258 3.11 5.58 4.73
CA ARG A 258 4.13 4.92 3.89
C ARG A 258 5.31 4.44 4.72
N ALA A 259 5.77 5.23 5.68
CA ALA A 259 6.81 4.86 6.64
C ALA A 259 6.38 3.64 7.46
N LEU A 260 5.15 3.63 7.98
CA LEU A 260 4.60 2.48 8.72
C LEU A 260 4.45 1.26 7.81
N GLY A 261 3.94 1.44 6.59
CA GLY A 261 3.83 0.35 5.62
C GLY A 261 5.18 -0.27 5.26
N PHE A 262 6.22 0.55 5.16
CA PHE A 262 7.59 0.11 4.92
C PHE A 262 8.20 -0.61 6.13
N ALA A 263 8.03 -0.08 7.34
CA ALA A 263 8.45 -0.76 8.56
C ALA A 263 7.75 -2.12 8.69
N PHE A 264 6.44 -2.16 8.43
CA PHE A 264 5.64 -3.39 8.46
C PHE A 264 6.09 -4.43 7.44
N SER A 265 6.52 -4.01 6.24
CA SER A 265 7.03 -4.96 5.25
C SER A 265 8.26 -5.70 5.78
N TYR A 266 9.14 -5.02 6.51
CA TYR A 266 10.29 -5.63 7.16
C TYR A 266 9.92 -6.53 8.33
N VAL A 267 8.89 -6.18 9.13
CA VAL A 267 8.35 -7.06 10.17
C VAL A 267 7.91 -8.41 9.58
N ALA A 268 7.31 -8.41 8.37
CA ALA A 268 6.91 -9.63 7.68
C ALA A 268 8.05 -10.36 6.94
N LEU A 269 9.08 -9.63 6.48
CA LEU A 269 10.27 -10.21 5.85
C LEU A 269 11.19 -10.90 6.87
N VAL A 270 11.31 -10.35 8.08
CA VAL A 270 12.30 -10.76 9.09
C VAL A 270 11.61 -11.26 10.36
N CYS A 271 11.04 -12.46 10.26
CA CYS A 271 10.28 -13.08 11.35
C CYS A 271 11.18 -13.84 12.32
N THR A 272 12.20 -14.54 11.79
CA THR A 272 13.03 -15.46 12.57
C THR A 272 14.47 -15.00 12.65
N LYS A 273 15.25 -15.62 13.55
CA LYS A 273 16.69 -15.36 13.66
C LYS A 273 17.44 -15.66 12.37
N SER A 274 17.06 -16.69 11.62
CA SER A 274 17.69 -17.00 10.33
C SER A 274 17.38 -15.93 9.27
N ASP A 275 16.15 -15.41 9.22
CA ASP A 275 15.80 -14.28 8.35
C ASP A 275 16.63 -13.04 8.70
N PHE A 276 16.84 -12.79 9.99
CA PHE A 276 17.64 -11.66 10.47
C PHE A 276 19.09 -11.77 10.00
N GLU A 277 19.71 -12.95 10.12
CA GLU A 277 21.07 -13.17 9.61
C GLU A 277 21.14 -13.01 8.08
N ILE A 278 20.11 -13.44 7.34
CA ILE A 278 20.02 -13.21 5.89
C ILE A 278 19.94 -11.71 5.58
N ALA A 279 19.12 -10.96 6.33
CA ALA A 279 18.97 -9.53 6.17
C ALA A 279 20.29 -8.78 6.42
N LYS A 280 21.03 -9.14 7.49
CA LYS A 280 22.35 -8.59 7.81
C LYS A 280 23.38 -8.94 6.74
N ALA A 281 23.43 -10.20 6.30
CA ALA A 281 24.34 -10.64 5.24
C ALA A 281 24.12 -9.89 3.92
N LYS A 282 22.89 -9.48 3.64
CA LYS A 282 22.51 -8.70 2.45
C LYS A 282 22.51 -7.19 2.68
N LYS A 283 22.94 -6.71 3.86
CA LYS A 283 22.95 -5.28 4.25
C LYS A 283 21.58 -4.60 4.13
N LEU A 284 20.51 -5.35 4.37
CA LEU A 284 19.14 -4.83 4.35
C LEU A 284 18.78 -4.15 5.68
N ILE A 285 19.38 -4.60 6.78
CA ILE A 285 19.23 -4.00 8.11
C ILE A 285 20.60 -3.43 8.51
N PRO A 286 20.64 -2.26 9.17
CA PRO A 286 21.87 -1.67 9.70
C PRO A 286 22.72 -2.63 10.57
N ASP A 287 24.05 -2.49 10.46
CA ASP A 287 25.02 -3.37 11.14
C ASP A 287 25.05 -3.21 12.67
N ASP A 288 24.62 -2.05 13.16
CA ASP A 288 24.48 -1.69 14.58
C ASP A 288 23.29 -2.38 15.28
N VAL A 289 22.27 -2.82 14.55
CA VAL A 289 21.10 -3.49 15.13
C VAL A 289 21.39 -4.96 15.45
N ASN A 290 21.13 -5.39 16.68
CA ASN A 290 21.15 -6.80 17.07
C ASN A 290 19.73 -7.42 17.02
N PHE A 291 19.62 -8.74 17.22
CA PHE A 291 18.32 -9.42 17.11
C PHE A 291 17.36 -9.08 18.27
N GLU A 292 17.86 -8.74 19.45
CA GLU A 292 17.01 -8.31 20.57
C GLU A 292 16.40 -6.93 20.31
N GLY A 293 17.21 -6.01 19.82
CA GLY A 293 16.78 -4.72 19.30
C GLY A 293 15.79 -4.87 18.15
N TRP A 294 16.03 -5.80 17.23
CA TRP A 294 15.05 -6.11 16.19
C TRP A 294 13.69 -6.55 16.77
N LYS A 295 13.68 -7.46 17.76
CA LYS A 295 12.44 -7.84 18.45
C LYS A 295 11.76 -6.64 19.12
N TYR A 296 12.53 -5.76 19.78
CA TYR A 296 12.01 -4.54 20.38
C TYR A 296 11.33 -3.64 19.34
N PHE A 297 12.00 -3.40 18.21
CA PHE A 297 11.43 -2.63 17.10
C PHE A 297 10.13 -3.25 16.56
N VAL A 298 10.11 -4.56 16.33
CA VAL A 298 8.92 -5.30 15.89
C VAL A 298 7.78 -5.13 16.90
N SER A 299 8.06 -5.30 18.19
CA SER A 299 7.09 -5.08 19.26
C SER A 299 6.54 -3.66 19.25
N ARG A 300 7.38 -2.64 19.08
CA ARG A 300 6.94 -1.23 19.01
C ARG A 300 5.97 -0.99 17.85
N ILE A 301 6.34 -1.42 16.63
CA ILE A 301 5.51 -1.25 15.42
C ILE A 301 4.14 -1.96 15.55
N LEU A 302 4.14 -3.15 16.14
CA LEU A 302 2.90 -3.93 16.32
C LEU A 302 2.04 -3.43 17.49
N SER A 303 2.63 -2.92 18.56
CA SER A 303 1.92 -2.37 19.72
C SER A 303 1.25 -1.03 19.42
N ASP A 304 1.90 -0.16 18.65
CA ASP A 304 1.33 1.15 18.27
C ASP A 304 0.12 1.01 17.32
N SER A 305 -0.02 -0.16 16.70
CA SER A 305 -1.09 -0.43 15.74
C SER A 305 -2.43 -0.77 16.42
N ALA A 306 -3.21 0.25 16.79
CA ALA A 306 -4.61 0.22 17.25
C ALA A 306 -5.35 -1.14 17.18
N GLY A 307 -5.07 -2.04 18.13
CA GLY A 307 -5.75 -3.34 18.28
C GLY A 307 -5.53 -4.34 17.15
N GLY A 308 -4.32 -4.39 16.56
CA GLY A 308 -3.96 -5.39 15.54
C GLY A 308 -4.44 -5.08 14.13
N LYS A 309 -4.93 -3.85 13.88
CA LYS A 309 -5.44 -3.38 12.58
C LYS A 309 -4.40 -2.62 11.77
N ILE A 310 -3.13 -3.04 11.80
CA ILE A 310 -2.03 -2.35 11.11
C ILE A 310 -2.30 -2.14 9.60
N LEU A 311 -2.90 -3.15 8.93
CA LEU A 311 -3.24 -3.06 7.50
C LEU A 311 -4.21 -1.92 7.16
N ARG A 312 -4.98 -1.42 8.13
CA ARG A 312 -5.90 -0.28 7.98
C ARG A 312 -5.25 1.06 8.32
N GLN A 313 -3.99 1.05 8.71
CA GLN A 313 -3.21 2.24 9.05
C GLN A 313 -2.09 2.51 8.05
N ILE A 314 -1.73 1.52 7.23
CA ILE A 314 -0.68 1.64 6.22
C ILE A 314 -1.23 2.11 4.87
N ASP A 315 -0.35 2.70 4.06
CA ASP A 315 -0.64 3.05 2.67
C ASP A 315 -1.06 1.80 1.88
N LYS A 316 -2.04 1.96 0.96
CA LYS A 316 -2.61 0.83 0.20
C LYS A 316 -1.58 0.08 -0.62
N ARG A 317 -0.44 0.71 -0.95
CA ARG A 317 0.69 0.02 -1.59
C ARG A 317 1.13 -1.21 -0.80
N PHE A 318 1.16 -1.14 0.53
CA PHE A 318 1.75 -2.17 1.39
C PHE A 318 0.77 -3.26 1.83
N THR A 319 -0.52 -3.16 1.48
CA THR A 319 -1.45 -4.29 1.63
C THR A 319 -1.08 -5.44 0.68
N TYR A 320 -0.49 -5.10 -0.47
CA TYR A 320 0.12 -6.03 -1.39
C TYR A 320 1.62 -6.10 -1.13
N GLY A 321 2.06 -7.17 -0.46
CA GLY A 321 3.48 -7.37 -0.17
C GLY A 321 4.30 -7.48 -1.45
N GLU A 322 4.12 -8.56 -2.19
CA GLU A 322 4.91 -8.85 -3.39
C GLU A 322 4.12 -8.59 -4.67
N LEU A 323 4.71 -7.84 -5.60
CA LEU A 323 4.13 -7.56 -6.92
C LEU A 323 5.05 -8.07 -8.04
N ASP A 324 4.46 -8.55 -9.13
CA ASP A 324 5.20 -8.99 -10.31
C ASP A 324 5.51 -7.82 -11.25
N LEU A 325 6.81 -7.57 -11.47
CA LEU A 325 7.30 -6.46 -12.30
C LEU A 325 6.96 -6.64 -13.78
N ALA A 326 6.96 -7.88 -14.29
CA ALA A 326 6.64 -8.14 -15.69
C ALA A 326 5.17 -7.79 -15.98
N ARG A 327 4.28 -8.18 -15.07
CA ARG A 327 2.86 -7.83 -15.15
C ARG A 327 2.63 -6.34 -14.94
N LEU A 328 3.39 -5.70 -14.05
CA LEU A 328 3.32 -4.25 -13.83
C LEU A 328 3.70 -3.50 -15.12
N ASN A 329 4.77 -3.92 -15.78
CA ASN A 329 5.20 -3.35 -17.06
C ASN A 329 4.15 -3.52 -18.16
N GLN A 330 3.47 -4.66 -18.22
CA GLN A 330 2.34 -4.87 -19.15
C GLN A 330 1.20 -3.89 -18.88
N VAL A 331 0.84 -3.67 -17.61
CA VAL A 331 -0.23 -2.73 -17.24
C VAL A 331 0.13 -1.30 -17.63
N PHE A 332 1.37 -0.85 -17.36
CA PHE A 332 1.82 0.47 -17.78
C PHE A 332 1.82 0.65 -19.29
N MET A 333 2.27 -0.37 -20.02
CA MET A 333 2.27 -0.38 -21.48
C MET A 333 0.85 -0.26 -22.06
N ILE A 334 -0.14 -0.94 -21.46
CA ILE A 334 -1.52 -0.92 -21.93
C ILE A 334 -2.24 0.39 -21.57
N ARG A 335 -2.12 0.85 -20.32
CA ARG A 335 -2.85 2.05 -19.83
C ARG A 335 -2.23 3.35 -20.27
N SER A 336 -0.93 3.39 -20.49
CA SER A 336 -0.21 4.62 -20.78
C SER A 336 0.87 4.38 -21.83
N PRO A 337 0.50 3.95 -23.06
CA PRO A 337 1.46 3.57 -24.10
C PRO A 337 2.38 4.73 -24.50
N PHE A 338 1.85 5.96 -24.60
CA PHE A 338 2.68 7.13 -24.88
C PHE A 338 3.65 7.45 -23.76
N LYS A 339 3.21 7.37 -22.50
CA LYS A 339 4.08 7.50 -21.33
C LYS A 339 5.16 6.41 -21.47
N TRP A 340 4.78 5.14 -21.61
CA TRP A 340 5.70 4.01 -21.69
C TRP A 340 6.74 4.12 -22.83
N LEU A 341 6.34 4.60 -24.01
CA LEU A 341 7.23 4.76 -25.18
C LEU A 341 8.17 5.97 -25.10
N PHE A 342 7.67 7.11 -24.61
CA PHE A 342 8.42 8.39 -24.58
C PHE A 342 8.92 8.74 -23.17
N GLN A 343 8.96 7.75 -22.28
CA GLN A 343 9.41 7.89 -20.91
C GLN A 343 10.93 8.16 -20.85
N GLY A 344 11.32 9.21 -20.13
CA GLY A 344 12.71 9.48 -19.77
C GLY A 344 13.35 8.36 -18.91
N ASN A 345 14.66 8.43 -18.70
CA ASN A 345 15.46 7.40 -18.01
C ASN A 345 14.88 6.94 -16.66
N GLU A 346 14.15 7.78 -15.93
CA GLU A 346 13.58 7.49 -14.61
C GLU A 346 12.59 6.31 -14.59
N HIS A 347 11.90 6.05 -15.70
CA HIS A 347 10.96 4.92 -15.82
C HIS A 347 11.54 3.69 -16.51
N ARG A 348 12.66 3.82 -17.24
CA ARG A 348 13.35 2.67 -17.84
C ARG A 348 13.89 1.71 -16.80
N GLU A 349 14.12 2.17 -15.56
CA GLU A 349 14.56 1.34 -14.44
C GLU A 349 13.54 0.25 -14.04
N LEU A 350 12.23 0.49 -14.18
CA LEU A 350 11.21 -0.56 -13.98
C LEU A 350 11.15 -1.54 -15.17
N VAL A 351 11.61 -1.13 -16.34
CA VAL A 351 11.48 -1.87 -17.60
C VAL A 351 12.76 -2.65 -17.86
N GLN A 352 13.00 -3.71 -17.10
CA GLN A 352 14.17 -4.59 -17.27
C GLN A 352 13.95 -5.81 -18.18
N SER A 353 12.98 -5.76 -19.08
CA SER A 353 12.77 -6.87 -20.02
C SER A 353 12.41 -6.40 -21.40
N HIS A 354 13.19 -6.84 -22.37
CA HIS A 354 12.80 -7.04 -23.77
C HIS A 354 11.46 -7.77 -23.80
N PHE A 355 10.36 -7.03 -23.78
CA PHE A 355 9.05 -7.60 -23.99
C PHE A 355 8.86 -7.65 -25.51
N PHE A 356 8.88 -8.86 -26.05
CA PHE A 356 8.32 -9.13 -27.35
C PHE A 356 6.83 -8.86 -27.21
N LEU A 357 6.34 -7.71 -27.69
CA LEU A 357 4.91 -7.55 -27.90
C LEU A 357 4.46 -8.76 -28.72
N PRO A 358 3.53 -9.60 -28.24
CA PRO A 358 2.95 -10.62 -29.11
C PRO A 358 2.49 -9.94 -30.40
N PRO A 359 2.66 -10.55 -31.59
CA PRO A 359 2.24 -9.95 -32.85
C PRO A 359 0.79 -9.42 -32.81
N LEU A 360 -0.05 -10.06 -32.00
CA LEU A 360 -1.43 -9.66 -31.73
C LEU A 360 -1.57 -8.25 -31.10
N SER A 361 -0.69 -7.85 -30.17
CA SER A 361 -0.78 -6.50 -29.57
C SER A 361 -0.31 -5.40 -30.52
N ILE A 362 0.69 -5.70 -31.37
CA ILE A 362 1.08 -4.80 -32.46
C ILE A 362 -0.07 -4.69 -33.47
N TYR A 363 -0.66 -5.82 -33.84
CA TYR A 363 -1.81 -5.88 -34.74
C TYR A 363 -3.00 -5.08 -34.21
N VAL A 364 -3.37 -5.24 -32.94
CA VAL A 364 -4.46 -4.47 -32.32
C VAL A 364 -4.14 -2.98 -32.29
N ALA A 365 -2.90 -2.59 -31.96
CA ALA A 365 -2.50 -1.17 -31.97
C ALA A 365 -2.54 -0.57 -33.39
N VAL A 366 -2.07 -1.30 -34.40
CA VAL A 366 -2.10 -0.87 -35.81
C VAL A 366 -3.53 -0.77 -36.32
N VAL A 367 -4.38 -1.76 -36.02
CA VAL A 367 -5.79 -1.76 -36.45
C VAL A 367 -6.57 -0.64 -35.78
N LEU A 368 -6.38 -0.42 -34.47
CA LEU A 368 -7.02 0.70 -33.76
C LEU A 368 -6.51 2.04 -34.28
N GLY A 369 -5.20 2.20 -34.46
CA GLY A 369 -4.60 3.40 -35.05
C GLY A 369 -5.15 3.70 -36.44
N TYR A 370 -5.26 2.68 -37.30
CA TYR A 370 -5.88 2.81 -38.62
C TYR A 370 -7.36 3.21 -38.55
N ARG A 371 -8.13 2.62 -37.62
CA ARG A 371 -9.55 2.97 -37.42
C ARG A 371 -9.73 4.42 -36.99
N PHE A 372 -8.92 4.90 -36.05
CA PHE A 372 -8.95 6.31 -35.62
C PHE A 372 -8.52 7.27 -36.73
N ALA A 373 -7.45 6.95 -37.46
CA ALA A 373 -6.99 7.75 -38.60
C ALA A 373 -8.05 7.82 -39.71
N ARG A 374 -8.74 6.71 -39.99
CA ARG A 374 -9.84 6.66 -40.97
C ARG A 374 -11.01 7.54 -40.56
N ILE A 375 -11.43 7.50 -39.29
CA ILE A 375 -12.51 8.35 -38.76
C ILE A 375 -12.12 9.84 -38.86
N ALA A 376 -10.87 10.18 -38.51
CA ALA A 376 -10.38 11.55 -38.62
C ALA A 376 -10.35 12.03 -40.08
N TYR A 377 -9.88 11.19 -41.01
CA TYR A 377 -9.84 11.50 -42.44
C TYR A 377 -11.24 11.67 -43.04
N THR A 378 -12.21 10.80 -42.71
CA THR A 378 -13.58 10.95 -43.19
C THR A 378 -14.22 12.24 -42.69
N LYS A 379 -13.96 12.60 -41.43
CA LYS A 379 -14.46 13.85 -40.83
C LYS A 379 -13.84 15.10 -41.46
N MET A 380 -12.57 15.03 -41.89
CA MET A 380 -11.94 16.12 -42.67
C MET A 380 -12.47 16.21 -44.11
N LYS A 381 -12.78 15.07 -44.73
CA LYS A 381 -13.34 15.03 -46.09
C LYS A 381 -14.78 15.57 -46.14
N GLU A 382 -15.59 15.31 -45.12
CA GLU A 382 -16.94 15.86 -44.99
C GLU A 382 -16.96 17.37 -44.72
N ASN A 383 -15.91 17.91 -44.07
CA ASN A 383 -15.77 19.33 -43.79
C ASN A 383 -15.05 20.14 -44.89
N GLN A 384 -14.82 19.56 -46.08
CA GLN A 384 -14.40 20.36 -47.23
C GLN A 384 -15.62 21.10 -47.80
N PRO A 385 -15.70 22.45 -47.72
CA PRO A 385 -16.79 23.17 -48.36
C PRO A 385 -16.72 22.92 -49.87
N LEU A 386 -17.85 22.51 -50.45
CA LEU A 386 -18.04 22.45 -51.90
C LEU A 386 -17.58 23.79 -52.48
N ALA A 387 -16.49 23.76 -53.26
CA ALA A 387 -16.07 24.91 -54.05
C ALA A 387 -17.24 25.27 -54.97
N VAL A 388 -17.93 26.36 -54.67
CA VAL A 388 -18.91 26.98 -55.56
C VAL A 388 -18.11 27.49 -56.76
N VAL A 389 -18.16 26.75 -57.87
CA VAL A 389 -17.74 27.26 -59.17
C VAL A 389 -18.81 28.24 -59.60
N VAL A 390 -18.47 29.53 -59.59
CA VAL A 390 -19.27 30.64 -60.12
C VAL A 390 -19.16 30.66 -61.64
#